data_AF-G0IUQ7-F1
#
_entry.id   AF-G0IUQ7-F1
#
_cell.length_a   1.000
_cell.length_b   1.000
_cell.length_c   1.000
_cell.angle_alpha   90.00
_cell.angle_beta   90.00
_cell.angle_gamma   90.00
#
_symmetry.space_group_name_H-M   'P 1'
#
loop_
_entity.id
_entity.type
_entity.pdbx_description
1 polymer ?
#
loop_
_entity_poly.entity_id
_entity_poly.type
_entity_poly.pdbx_seq_one_letter_code
_entity_poly.pdbx_strand_id
1 'polypeptide(L)'
;MKEKINFTLHSISLILILALLAWYFVGTGITAATAFTYMIMVLIVVEITSLALISSTYPESHTSFKIGIIAALFILFGIKTMMPSFFIPISVTLITINFLYNFYSNSKRRKGAFKRKKKKTARF
;
A
#
# COMPACT_ATOMS: atom_id res chain seq x y z
N MET A 1 11.80 -11.19 -11.55
CA MET A 1 12.40 -9.91 -11.11
C MET A 1 11.36 -8.95 -10.52
N LYS A 2 10.27 -8.65 -11.24
CA LYS A 2 9.18 -7.77 -10.75
C LYS A 2 8.64 -8.09 -9.35
N GLU A 3 8.52 -9.38 -9.00
CA GLU A 3 8.07 -9.81 -7.66
C GLU A 3 9.09 -9.48 -6.55
N LYS A 4 10.39 -9.61 -6.82
CA LYS A 4 11.46 -9.22 -5.88
C LYS A 4 11.46 -7.70 -5.69
N ILE A 5 11.35 -6.94 -6.77
CA ILE A 5 11.25 -5.46 -6.74
C ILE A 5 10.02 -5.02 -5.94
N ASN A 6 8.87 -5.63 -6.18
CA ASN A 6 7.65 -5.34 -5.43
C ASN A 6 7.81 -5.64 -3.93
N PHE A 7 8.44 -6.77 -3.59
CA PHE A 7 8.73 -7.09 -2.19
C PHE A 7 9.65 -6.04 -1.55
N THR A 8 10.76 -5.69 -2.21
CA THR A 8 11.68 -4.66 -1.74
C THR A 8 11.00 -3.30 -1.59
N LEU A 9 10.13 -2.92 -2.52
CA LEU A 9 9.33 -1.70 -2.45
C LEU A 9 8.49 -1.65 -1.16
N HIS A 10 7.82 -2.76 -0.81
CA HIS A 10 7.02 -2.85 0.43
C HIS A 10 7.86 -2.87 1.70
N SER A 11 9.06 -3.43 1.66
CA SER A 11 10.00 -3.37 2.78
C SER A 11 10.52 -1.94 2.99
N ILE A 12 10.89 -1.25 1.91
CA ILE A 12 11.32 0.16 1.96
C ILE A 12 10.18 1.04 2.45
N SER A 13 8.96 0.83 1.96
CA SER A 13 7.81 1.63 2.41
C SER A 13 7.53 1.45 3.90
N LEU A 14 7.66 0.24 4.45
CA LEU A 14 7.53 0.01 5.89
C LEU A 14 8.58 0.80 6.68
N ILE A 15 9.85 0.73 6.28
CA ILE A 15 10.94 1.48 6.92
C ILE A 15 10.65 2.99 6.87
N LEU A 16 10.17 3.48 5.73
CA LEU A 16 9.89 4.90 5.54
C LEU A 16 8.72 5.38 6.41
N ILE A 17 7.67 4.56 6.56
CA ILE A 17 6.56 4.85 7.47
C ILE A 17 7.02 4.87 8.93
N LEU A 18 7.86 3.91 9.34
CA LEU A 18 8.44 3.91 10.68
C LEU A 18 9.37 5.10 10.92
N ALA A 19 10.13 5.52 9.91
CA ALA A 19 10.98 6.70 9.98
C ALA A 19 10.14 7.98 10.14
N LEU A 20 9.05 8.13 9.38
CA LEU A 20 8.11 9.24 9.55
C LEU A 20 7.42 9.22 10.92
N LEU A 21 7.19 8.04 11.48
CA LEU A 21 6.62 7.90 12.82
C LEU A 21 7.63 8.30 13.89
N ALA A 22 8.89 7.87 13.76
CA ALA A 22 9.97 8.31 14.63
C ALA A 22 10.18 9.83 14.55
N TRP A 23 10.11 10.39 13.34
CA TRP A 23 10.21 11.84 13.12
C TRP A 23 9.12 12.61 13.86
N TYR A 24 7.89 12.09 13.92
CA TYR A 24 6.82 12.69 14.74
C TYR A 24 7.18 12.78 16.23
N PHE A 25 7.88 11.79 16.79
CA PHE A 25 8.24 11.80 18.21
C PHE A 25 9.49 12.64 18.54
N VAL A 26 10.41 12.79 17.59
CA VAL A 26 11.70 13.47 17.81
C VAL A 26 11.67 14.92 17.30
N GLY A 27 10.83 15.23 16.31
CA GLY A 27 10.74 16.56 15.73
C GLY A 27 9.89 17.52 16.55
N THR A 28 10.27 18.80 16.55
CA THR A 28 9.52 19.88 17.21
C THR A 28 8.46 20.46 16.27
N GLY A 29 7.26 20.74 16.80
CA GLY A 29 6.17 21.38 16.04
C GLY A 29 5.43 20.50 15.04
N ILE A 30 5.68 19.19 15.02
CA ILE A 30 5.01 18.26 14.12
C ILE A 30 3.71 17.77 14.75
N THR A 31 2.58 18.12 14.16
CA THR A 31 1.29 17.54 14.59
C THR A 31 1.13 16.11 14.04
N ALA A 32 0.37 15.27 14.75
CA ALA A 32 0.05 13.92 14.28
C ALA A 32 -0.63 13.97 12.90
N ALA A 33 -1.54 14.92 12.69
CA ALA A 33 -2.22 15.10 11.40
C ALA A 33 -1.23 15.34 10.25
N THR A 34 -0.18 16.14 10.45
CA THR A 34 0.89 16.34 9.46
C THR A 34 1.68 15.06 9.20
N ALA A 35 2.12 14.37 10.25
CA ALA A 35 2.89 13.13 10.10
C ALA A 35 2.11 12.06 9.31
N PHE A 36 0.85 11.84 9.67
CA PHE A 36 -0.02 10.89 8.97
C PHE A 36 -0.32 11.32 7.54
N THR A 37 -0.42 12.63 7.25
CA THR A 37 -0.58 13.12 5.87
C THR A 37 0.62 12.69 5.00
N TYR A 38 1.85 12.84 5.50
CA TYR A 38 3.05 12.41 4.77
C TYR A 38 3.12 10.89 4.61
N MET A 39 2.77 10.14 5.65
CA MET A 39 2.69 8.67 5.58
C MET A 39 1.72 8.20 4.50
N ILE A 40 0.53 8.81 4.43
CA ILE A 40 -0.48 8.49 3.40
C ILE A 40 0.04 8.83 2.00
N MET A 41 0.66 10.01 1.82
CA MET A 41 1.22 10.39 0.51
C MET A 41 2.27 9.38 0.02
N VAL A 42 3.18 8.97 0.91
CA VAL A 42 4.18 7.93 0.61
C VAL A 42 3.50 6.63 0.19
N LEU A 43 2.49 6.17 0.95
CA LEU A 43 1.78 4.94 0.65
C LEU A 43 1.04 4.99 -0.68
N ILE A 44 0.45 6.12 -1.05
CA ILE A 44 -0.19 6.29 -2.36
C ILE A 44 0.82 6.05 -3.48
N VAL A 45 2.00 6.70 -3.42
CA VAL A 45 3.06 6.54 -4.42
C VAL A 45 3.53 5.09 -4.49
N VAL A 46 3.73 4.46 -3.33
CA VAL A 46 4.14 3.05 -3.23
C VAL A 46 3.09 2.12 -3.81
N GLU A 47 1.81 2.31 -3.50
CA GLU A 47 0.73 1.43 -3.95
C GLU A 47 0.48 1.58 -5.45
N ILE A 48 0.54 2.79 -6.00
CA ILE A 48 0.45 3.03 -7.46
C ILE A 48 1.61 2.34 -8.18
N THR A 49 2.85 2.54 -7.70
CA THR A 49 4.05 1.91 -8.27
C THR A 49 3.97 0.39 -8.16
N SER A 50 3.53 -0.11 -7.01
CA SER A 50 3.31 -1.54 -6.77
C SER A 50 2.30 -2.11 -7.76
N LEU A 51 1.14 -1.45 -7.93
CA LEU A 51 0.09 -1.86 -8.86
C LEU A 51 0.62 -1.90 -10.30
N ALA A 52 1.35 -0.86 -10.74
CA ALA A 52 1.94 -0.81 -12.08
C ALA A 52 2.93 -1.97 -12.32
N LEU A 53 3.70 -2.37 -11.32
CA LEU A 53 4.64 -3.50 -11.42
C LEU A 53 3.95 -4.86 -11.50
N ILE A 54 2.81 -5.03 -10.81
CA ILE A 54 2.17 -6.34 -10.63
C ILE A 54 0.96 -6.58 -11.54
N SER A 55 0.37 -5.52 -12.10
CA SER A 55 -0.87 -5.57 -12.90
C SER A 55 -0.76 -6.53 -14.09
N SER A 56 0.41 -6.60 -14.73
CA SER A 56 0.65 -7.51 -15.86
C SER A 56 0.75 -8.99 -15.46
N THR A 57 0.99 -9.29 -14.18
CA THR A 57 1.46 -10.60 -13.72
C THR A 57 0.39 -11.38 -12.95
N TYR A 58 -0.52 -10.69 -12.27
CA TYR A 58 -1.51 -11.29 -11.38
C TYR A 58 -2.96 -11.08 -11.88
N PRO A 59 -3.90 -11.96 -11.50
CA PRO A 59 -5.31 -11.83 -11.87
C PRO A 59 -5.98 -10.61 -11.22
N GLU A 60 -7.09 -10.17 -11.82
CA GLU A 60 -7.82 -8.96 -11.45
C GLU A 60 -8.26 -8.92 -9.98
N SER A 61 -8.63 -10.06 -9.40
CA SER A 61 -9.00 -10.15 -7.98
C SER A 61 -7.91 -9.66 -7.02
N HIS A 62 -6.63 -9.76 -7.40
CA HIS A 62 -5.51 -9.27 -6.61
C HIS A 62 -5.16 -7.81 -6.89
N THR A 63 -5.54 -7.27 -8.04
CA THR A 63 -5.34 -5.86 -8.37
C THR A 63 -6.49 -5.00 -7.83
N SER A 64 -7.72 -5.52 -7.78
CA SER A 64 -8.88 -4.80 -7.25
C SER A 64 -8.73 -4.41 -5.78
N PHE A 65 -8.14 -5.28 -4.95
CA PHE A 65 -7.87 -4.92 -3.56
C PHE A 65 -6.89 -3.74 -3.45
N LYS A 66 -5.83 -3.72 -4.26
CA LYS A 66 -4.89 -2.57 -4.29
C LYS A 66 -5.56 -1.29 -4.74
N ILE A 67 -6.41 -1.37 -5.77
CA ILE A 67 -7.20 -0.22 -6.23
C ILE A 67 -8.08 0.30 -5.09
N GLY A 68 -8.72 -0.60 -4.33
CA GLY A 68 -9.51 -0.25 -3.15
C GLY A 68 -8.69 0.44 -2.06
N ILE A 69 -7.48 -0.05 -1.75
CA ILE A 69 -6.58 0.61 -0.80
C ILE A 69 -6.14 1.99 -1.29
N ILE A 70 -5.79 2.13 -2.57
CA ILE A 70 -5.42 3.43 -3.16
C ILE A 70 -6.58 4.41 -3.01
N ALA A 71 -7.79 4.00 -3.39
CA ALA A 71 -8.99 4.84 -3.25
C ALA A 71 -9.23 5.24 -1.78
N ALA A 72 -9.11 4.29 -0.84
CA ALA A 72 -9.25 4.56 0.58
C ALA A 72 -8.21 5.56 1.11
N LEU A 73 -6.95 5.48 0.62
CA LEU A 73 -5.90 6.43 0.98
C LEU A 73 -6.22 7.85 0.48
N PHE A 74 -6.82 8.01 -0.70
CA PHE A 74 -7.29 9.32 -1.17
C PHE A 74 -8.50 9.83 -0.37
N ILE A 75 -9.43 8.95 0.00
CA ILE A 75 -10.59 9.30 0.83
C ILE A 75 -10.16 9.86 2.19
N LEU A 76 -9.04 9.39 2.77
CA LEU A 76 -8.51 9.93 4.02
C LEU A 76 -8.21 11.43 3.95
N PHE A 77 -7.85 11.99 2.79
CA PHE A 77 -7.68 13.43 2.65
C PHE A 77 -9.00 14.20 2.77
N GLY A 78 -10.11 13.64 2.29
CA GLY A 78 -11.45 14.20 2.53
C GLY A 78 -11.89 14.06 3.99
N ILE A 79 -11.61 12.92 4.62
CA ILE A 79 -11.90 12.70 6.05
C ILE A 79 -11.13 13.71 6.92
N LYS A 80 -9.88 14.02 6.56
CA LYS A 80 -9.09 15.03 7.26
C LYS A 80 -9.80 16.38 7.35
N THR A 81 -10.48 16.81 6.29
CA THR A 81 -11.18 18.11 6.24
C THR A 81 -12.58 18.04 6.83
N MET A 82 -13.32 16.95 6.60
CA MET A 82 -14.72 16.83 7.01
C MET A 82 -14.89 16.31 8.45
N MET A 83 -14.00 15.42 8.90
CA MET A 83 -14.08 14.71 10.18
C MET A 83 -12.67 14.51 10.78
N PRO A 84 -11.96 15.60 11.14
CA PRO A 84 -10.55 15.55 11.55
C PRO A 84 -10.29 14.67 12.78
N SER A 85 -11.26 14.52 13.69
CA SER A 85 -11.17 13.64 14.85
C SER A 85 -11.01 12.16 14.48
N PHE A 86 -11.56 11.74 13.33
CA PHE A 86 -11.48 10.37 12.84
C PHE A 86 -10.29 10.12 11.92
N PHE A 87 -9.60 11.17 11.47
CA PHE A 87 -8.50 11.05 10.51
C PHE A 87 -7.39 10.11 11.01
N ILE A 88 -6.90 10.33 12.23
CA ILE A 88 -5.80 9.55 12.81
C ILE A 88 -6.18 8.06 12.98
N PRO A 89 -7.25 7.69 13.70
CA PRO A 89 -7.58 6.27 13.92
C PRO A 89 -7.86 5.51 12.63
N ILE A 90 -8.54 6.14 11.65
CA ILE A 90 -8.81 5.50 10.36
C ILE A 90 -7.51 5.35 9.56
N SER A 91 -6.62 6.35 9.61
CA SER A 91 -5.29 6.26 8.96
C SER A 91 -4.47 5.10 9.51
N VAL A 92 -4.39 4.95 10.84
CA VAL A 92 -3.69 3.82 11.48
C VAL A 92 -4.27 2.48 11.00
N THR A 93 -5.60 2.39 10.98
CA THR A 93 -6.31 1.17 10.55
C THR A 93 -5.98 0.83 9.11
N LEU A 94 -6.07 1.81 8.21
CA LEU A 94 -5.83 1.60 6.79
C LEU A 94 -4.37 1.25 6.50
N ILE A 95 -3.42 1.93 7.15
CA ILE A 95 -1.98 1.63 7.06
C ILE A 95 -1.73 0.18 7.48
N THR A 96 -2.31 -0.24 8.60
CA THR A 96 -2.15 -1.61 9.13
C THR A 96 -2.72 -2.64 8.16
N ILE A 97 -3.93 -2.44 7.66
CA ILE A 97 -4.58 -3.33 6.68
C ILE A 97 -3.73 -3.42 5.41
N ASN A 98 -3.20 -2.29 4.93
CA ASN A 98 -2.36 -2.27 3.74
C ASN A 98 -1.11 -3.14 3.91
N PHE A 99 -0.35 -2.93 4.99
CA PHE A 99 0.85 -3.72 5.24
C PHE A 99 0.52 -5.20 5.45
N LEU A 100 -0.51 -5.52 6.24
CA LEU A 100 -0.94 -6.89 6.47
C LEU A 100 -1.28 -7.61 5.16
N TYR A 101 -2.07 -6.96 4.29
CA TYR A 101 -2.43 -7.51 3.00
C TYR A 101 -1.21 -7.70 2.09
N ASN A 102 -0.30 -6.72 2.04
CA ASN A 102 0.91 -6.80 1.22
C ASN A 102 1.84 -7.94 1.71
N PHE A 103 2.01 -8.11 3.02
CA PHE A 103 2.76 -9.24 3.59
C PHE A 103 2.13 -10.59 3.26
N TYR A 104 0.83 -10.73 3.48
CA TYR A 104 0.08 -11.94 3.17
C TYR A 104 0.18 -12.31 1.69
N SER A 105 -0.07 -11.32 0.81
CA SER A 105 -0.01 -11.49 -0.64
C SER A 105 1.39 -11.88 -1.10
N ASN A 106 2.43 -11.23 -0.58
CA ASN A 106 3.82 -11.56 -0.92
C ASN A 106 4.21 -12.98 -0.48
N SER A 107 3.79 -13.41 0.73
CA SER A 107 4.03 -14.77 1.22
C SER A 107 3.41 -15.83 0.30
N LYS A 108 2.16 -15.63 -0.11
CA LYS A 108 1.49 -16.53 -1.04
C LYS A 108 2.06 -16.47 -2.48
N ARG A 109 2.50 -15.30 -2.95
CA ARG A 109 3.15 -15.14 -4.26
C ARG A 109 4.46 -15.90 -4.37
N ARG A 110 5.28 -15.89 -3.30
CA ARG A 110 6.53 -16.68 -3.24
C ARG A 110 6.27 -18.19 -3.37
N LYS A 111 5.10 -18.67 -2.94
CA LYS A 111 4.67 -20.07 -3.09
C LYS A 111 4.07 -20.39 -4.47
N GLY A 112 4.04 -19.44 -5.41
CA GLY A 112 3.57 -19.66 -6.78
C GLY A 112 2.05 -19.74 -6.97
N ALA A 113 1.26 -19.55 -5.90
CA ALA A 113 -0.18 -19.83 -5.89
C ALA A 113 -1.06 -18.88 -6.74
N PHE A 114 -0.53 -17.72 -7.18
CA PHE A 114 -1.34 -16.64 -7.77
C PHE A 114 -0.98 -16.26 -9.21
N LYS A 115 -0.11 -17.01 -9.89
CA LYS A 115 0.26 -16.65 -11.27
C LYS A 115 -0.93 -16.81 -12.22
N ARG A 116 -1.21 -15.78 -13.02
CA ARG A 116 -2.23 -15.84 -14.07
C ARG A 116 -1.89 -17.01 -15.00
N LYS A 117 -2.79 -17.99 -15.14
CA LYS A 117 -2.64 -19.06 -16.14
C LYS A 117 -2.60 -18.38 -17.52
N LYS A 118 -1.47 -18.44 -18.23
CA LYS A 118 -1.41 -18.00 -19.63
C LYS A 118 -2.46 -18.80 -20.39
N LYS A 119 -3.43 -18.14 -21.03
CA LYS A 119 -4.29 -18.79 -22.03
C LYS A 119 -3.32 -19.43 -23.02
N LYS A 120 -3.30 -20.77 -23.12
CA LYS A 120 -2.66 -21.44 -24.25
C LYS A 120 -3.40 -20.91 -25.46
N THR A 121 -2.74 -20.06 -26.26
CA THR A 121 -3.22 -19.73 -27.60
C THR A 121 -3.43 -21.07 -28.28
N ALA A 122 -4.69 -21.42 -28.55
CA ALA A 122 -5.00 -22.58 -29.36
C ALA A 122 -4.35 -22.31 -30.71
N ARG A 123 -3.23 -22.98 -30.98
CA ARG A 123 -2.72 -23.12 -32.34
C ARG A 123 -3.73 -23.99 -33.05
N PHE A 124 -4.59 -23.35 -33.83
CA PHE A 124 -5.24 -23.99 -34.96
C PHE A 124 -4.19 -24.16 -36.06
#